data_AF-A0A4E0QUS1-F1
#
_entry.id   AF-A0A4E0QUS1-F1
#
_cell.length_a   1.000
_cell.length_b   1.000
_cell.length_c   1.000
_cell.angle_alpha   90.00
_cell.angle_beta   90.00
_cell.angle_gamma   90.00
#
_symmetry.space_group_name_H-M   'P 1'
#
loop_
_entity.id
_entity.type
_entity.pdbx_description
1 polymer ?
#
loop_
_entity_poly.entity_id
_entity_poly.type
_entity_poly.pdbx_seq_one_letter_code
_entity_poly.pdbx_strand_id
1 'polypeptide(L)'
;MERLPKMYGPISQLINTLLVVAIWCAQPSRTTGSDTIYDFKALSIDHKLIPLTKYKGLVCIIVNLQSLYTKYADRGLRILAFPCNQFGSQEPGTDEKIKSRILKKYNVTFDLFAKIDVNGTNEDPLYTFLKSKPFQPFFIK
;
A
#
# COMPACT_ATOMS: atom_id res chain seq x y z
N MET A 1 34.26 -20.82 68.88
CA MET A 1 33.76 -21.93 68.03
C MET A 1 34.12 -21.61 66.59
N GLU A 2 34.85 -22.51 65.96
CA GLU A 2 35.25 -22.49 64.55
C GLU A 2 34.07 -22.25 63.59
N ARG A 3 34.38 -21.61 62.45
CA ARG A 3 34.14 -22.15 61.09
C ARG A 3 34.70 -21.18 60.04
N LEU A 4 35.75 -21.59 59.34
CA LEU A 4 35.95 -21.26 57.91
C LEU A 4 35.25 -22.36 57.07
N PRO A 5 35.03 -22.21 55.75
CA PRO A 5 34.49 -21.10 54.98
C PRO A 5 33.39 -21.56 53.97
N LYS A 6 32.67 -20.64 53.31
CA LYS A 6 32.28 -20.82 51.91
C LYS A 6 32.59 -19.55 51.15
N MET A 7 33.65 -19.65 50.36
CA MET A 7 34.24 -18.63 49.53
C MET A 7 33.63 -18.74 48.14
N TYR A 8 32.65 -17.89 47.81
CA TYR A 8 32.31 -17.48 46.45
C TYR A 8 31.95 -16.00 46.52
N GLY A 9 32.94 -15.16 46.21
CA GLY A 9 32.86 -13.71 46.28
C GLY A 9 32.17 -13.07 45.07
N PRO A 10 32.04 -11.74 45.07
CA PRO A 10 31.30 -10.94 44.07
C PRO A 10 31.86 -11.00 42.63
N ILE A 11 32.96 -11.73 42.41
CA ILE A 11 33.62 -11.84 41.10
C ILE A 11 32.90 -12.86 40.19
N SER A 12 32.23 -13.89 40.73
CA SER A 12 31.53 -14.87 39.87
C SER A 12 30.17 -14.41 39.35
N GLN A 13 29.56 -13.38 39.97
CA GLN A 13 28.37 -12.73 39.42
C GLN A 13 28.73 -11.72 38.32
N LEU A 14 29.86 -11.03 38.44
CA LEU A 14 30.30 -10.04 37.43
C LEU A 14 30.65 -10.69 36.07
N ILE A 15 31.21 -11.90 36.05
CA ILE A 15 31.61 -12.56 34.80
C ILE A 15 30.38 -12.99 33.97
N ASN A 16 29.32 -13.51 34.62
CA ASN A 16 28.09 -13.89 33.91
C ASN A 16 27.26 -12.68 33.47
N THR A 17 27.30 -11.55 34.19
CA THR A 17 26.59 -10.33 33.79
C THR A 17 27.28 -9.61 32.61
N LEU A 18 28.62 -9.59 32.57
CA LEU A 18 29.38 -8.98 31.46
C LEU A 18 29.23 -9.73 30.13
N LEU A 19 29.20 -11.07 30.15
CA LEU A 19 29.00 -11.89 28.95
C LEU A 19 27.61 -11.71 28.32
N VAL A 20 26.56 -11.54 29.14
CA VAL A 20 25.18 -11.32 28.65
C VAL A 20 25.00 -9.90 28.09
N VAL A 21 25.64 -8.88 28.68
CA VAL A 21 25.61 -7.50 28.16
C VAL A 21 26.38 -7.37 26.82
N ALA A 22 27.54 -8.03 26.68
CA ALA A 22 28.33 -7.99 25.45
C ALA A 22 27.60 -8.64 24.24
N ILE A 23 26.79 -9.68 24.49
CA ILE A 23 26.02 -10.36 23.43
C ILE A 23 24.76 -9.56 23.04
N TRP A 24 24.21 -8.72 23.94
CA TRP A 24 23.05 -7.89 23.64
C TRP A 24 23.40 -6.57 22.92
N CYS A 25 24.64 -6.09 23.06
CA CYS A 25 25.12 -4.89 22.35
C CYS A 25 25.62 -5.16 20.93
N ALA A 26 25.76 -6.43 20.51
CA ALA A 26 26.17 -6.81 19.17
C ALA A 26 25.09 -7.67 18.48
N GLN A 27 23.84 -7.27 18.58
CA GLN A 27 22.92 -7.61 17.51
C GLN A 27 23.20 -6.64 16.35
N PRO A 28 23.76 -7.08 15.21
CA PRO A 28 23.66 -6.27 14.01
C PRO A 28 22.17 -6.02 13.83
N SER A 29 21.77 -4.74 13.88
CA SER A 29 20.47 -4.33 13.43
C SER A 29 20.31 -4.94 12.04
N ARG A 30 19.46 -5.96 11.90
CA ARG A 30 18.98 -6.39 10.58
C ARG A 30 18.08 -5.28 10.07
N THR A 31 18.69 -4.20 9.63
CA THR A 31 18.10 -3.36 8.61
C THR A 31 18.22 -4.15 7.33
N THR A 32 17.27 -5.06 7.07
CA THR A 32 16.94 -5.39 5.67
C THR A 32 16.17 -4.18 5.12
N GLY A 33 16.86 -3.06 4.99
CA GLY A 33 16.35 -1.89 4.31
C GLY A 33 16.36 -2.22 2.83
N SER A 34 15.19 -2.49 2.27
CA SER A 34 15.01 -2.43 0.83
C SER A 34 15.06 -0.96 0.45
N ASP A 35 16.18 -0.49 -0.08
CA ASP A 35 16.34 0.92 -0.47
C ASP A 35 15.47 1.27 -1.69
N THR A 36 14.97 0.25 -2.42
CA THR A 36 14.18 0.45 -3.64
C THR A 36 13.03 -0.55 -3.77
N ILE A 37 12.08 -0.26 -4.66
CA ILE A 37 11.03 -1.22 -5.02
C ILE A 37 11.57 -2.50 -5.68
N TYR A 38 12.81 -2.50 -6.16
CA TYR A 38 13.37 -3.60 -6.95
C TYR A 38 13.71 -4.85 -6.12
N ASP A 39 13.76 -4.71 -4.80
CA ASP A 39 13.99 -5.84 -3.88
C ASP A 39 12.74 -6.72 -3.70
N PHE A 40 11.58 -6.26 -4.19
CA PHE A 40 10.31 -6.93 -4.03
C PHE A 40 9.88 -7.74 -5.25
N LYS A 41 9.01 -8.73 -4.99
CA LYS A 41 8.27 -9.47 -6.00
C LYS A 41 6.77 -9.35 -5.72
N ALA A 42 5.96 -9.26 -6.77
CA ALA A 42 4.50 -9.20 -6.66
C ALA A 42 3.86 -10.36 -7.42
N LEU A 43 2.77 -10.92 -6.88
CA LEU A 43 1.99 -11.93 -7.56
C LEU A 43 1.10 -11.26 -8.61
N SER A 44 1.17 -11.72 -9.87
CA SER A 44 0.27 -11.26 -10.93
C SER A 44 -1.11 -11.89 -10.80
N ILE A 45 -2.07 -11.37 -11.57
CA ILE A 45 -3.42 -11.93 -11.65
C ILE A 45 -3.43 -13.38 -12.18
N ASP A 46 -2.42 -13.76 -12.97
CA ASP A 46 -2.21 -15.13 -13.46
C ASP A 46 -1.41 -16.01 -12.48
N HIS A 47 -1.29 -15.60 -11.22
CA HIS A 47 -0.55 -16.29 -10.17
C HIS A 47 0.94 -16.50 -10.44
N LYS A 48 1.55 -15.62 -11.25
CA LYS A 48 3.00 -15.65 -11.50
C LYS A 48 3.71 -14.64 -10.60
N LEU A 49 4.76 -15.07 -9.92
CA LEU A 49 5.57 -14.20 -9.08
C LEU A 49 6.52 -13.37 -9.96
N ILE A 50 6.25 -12.06 -10.08
CA ILE A 50 7.00 -11.15 -10.95
C ILE A 50 7.95 -10.29 -10.08
N PRO A 51 9.27 -10.33 -10.31
CA PRO A 51 10.19 -9.41 -9.65
C PRO A 51 10.02 -8.00 -10.19
N LEU A 52 9.99 -7.00 -9.29
CA LEU A 52 9.79 -5.61 -9.68
C LEU A 52 11.01 -5.01 -10.42
N THR A 53 12.17 -5.68 -10.40
CA THR A 53 13.32 -5.39 -11.27
C THR A 53 12.94 -5.32 -12.75
N LYS A 54 11.87 -6.02 -13.18
CA LYS A 54 11.30 -5.95 -14.54
C LYS A 54 11.03 -4.51 -14.98
N TYR A 55 10.72 -3.61 -14.07
CA TYR A 55 10.35 -2.23 -14.35
C TYR A 55 11.48 -1.22 -14.18
N LYS A 56 12.74 -1.69 -14.03
CA LYS A 56 13.90 -0.81 -13.86
C LYS A 56 14.08 0.09 -15.08
N GLY A 57 14.24 1.40 -14.83
CA GLY A 57 14.35 2.41 -15.88
C GLY A 57 13.01 2.93 -16.43
N LEU A 58 11.88 2.43 -15.94
CA LEU A 58 10.55 2.90 -16.29
C LEU A 58 9.96 3.76 -15.16
N VAL A 59 9.20 4.78 -15.53
CA VAL A 59 8.34 5.50 -14.58
C VAL A 59 7.16 4.60 -14.22
N CYS A 60 7.03 4.27 -12.94
CA CYS A 60 5.97 3.40 -12.43
C CYS A 60 5.06 4.16 -11.47
N ILE A 61 3.74 3.99 -11.62
CA ILE A 61 2.75 4.47 -10.66
C ILE A 61 2.21 3.25 -9.91
N ILE A 62 2.55 3.16 -8.62
CA ILE A 62 1.99 2.18 -7.67
C ILE A 62 1.10 2.96 -6.72
N VAL A 63 -0.21 2.71 -6.74
CA VAL A 63 -1.17 3.54 -6.03
C VAL A 63 -2.15 2.72 -5.20
N ASN A 64 -2.35 3.14 -3.96
CA ASN A 64 -3.55 2.86 -3.19
C ASN A 64 -4.37 4.15 -3.13
N LEU A 65 -5.49 4.19 -3.85
CA LEU A 65 -6.28 5.41 -4.07
C LEU A 65 -6.83 6.00 -2.77
N GLN A 66 -7.29 5.16 -1.83
CA GLN A 66 -7.84 5.65 -0.57
C GLN A 66 -6.74 6.28 0.30
N SER A 67 -5.58 5.64 0.41
CA SER A 67 -4.44 6.21 1.16
C SER A 67 -3.90 7.49 0.51
N LEU A 68 -3.88 7.56 -0.83
CA LEU A 68 -3.52 8.77 -1.56
C LEU A 68 -4.51 9.91 -1.23
N TYR A 69 -5.80 9.61 -1.23
CA TYR A 69 -6.84 10.57 -0.89
C TYR A 69 -6.72 11.06 0.54
N THR A 70 -6.64 10.17 1.53
CA THR A 70 -6.46 10.55 2.95
C THR A 70 -5.26 11.49 3.15
N LYS A 71 -4.16 11.26 2.43
CA LYS A 71 -2.94 12.06 2.60
C LYS A 71 -3.01 13.46 1.95
N TYR A 72 -3.75 13.60 0.85
CA TYR A 72 -3.69 14.80 0.02
C TYR A 72 -5.05 15.51 -0.18
N ALA A 73 -6.14 14.99 0.37
CA ALA A 73 -7.47 15.61 0.26
C ALA A 73 -7.48 17.04 0.81
N ASP A 74 -6.86 17.27 1.97
CA ASP A 74 -6.73 18.60 2.58
C ASP A 74 -5.81 19.54 1.79
N ARG A 75 -5.04 18.99 0.85
CA ARG A 75 -4.19 19.75 -0.09
C ARG A 75 -4.83 19.93 -1.46
N GLY A 76 -6.14 19.69 -1.56
CA GLY A 76 -6.91 19.91 -2.78
C GLY A 76 -7.06 18.69 -3.69
N LEU A 77 -6.48 17.53 -3.37
CA LEU A 77 -6.71 16.33 -4.18
C LEU A 77 -8.18 15.90 -4.09
N ARG A 78 -8.80 15.60 -5.23
CA ARG A 78 -10.12 14.99 -5.32
C ARG A 78 -10.06 13.77 -6.22
N ILE A 79 -10.70 12.68 -5.79
CA ILE A 79 -10.89 11.47 -6.59
C ILE A 79 -12.38 11.35 -6.86
N LEU A 80 -12.75 11.23 -8.13
CA LEU A 80 -14.13 11.07 -8.57
C LEU A 80 -14.27 9.67 -9.17
N ALA A 81 -14.97 8.78 -8.48
CA ALA A 81 -15.14 7.40 -8.90
C ALA A 81 -16.47 7.20 -9.62
N PHE A 82 -16.41 6.76 -10.89
CA PHE A 82 -17.56 6.45 -11.73
C PHE A 82 -17.63 4.93 -11.96
N PRO A 83 -18.54 4.20 -11.29
CA PRO A 83 -18.76 2.78 -11.56
C PRO A 83 -19.13 2.54 -13.03
N CYS A 84 -18.59 1.49 -13.64
CA CYS A 84 -18.90 1.11 -15.03
C CYS A 84 -18.89 -0.40 -15.20
N ASN A 85 -19.90 -0.95 -15.87
CA ASN A 85 -20.07 -2.40 -16.04
C ASN A 85 -19.68 -2.92 -17.43
N GLN A 86 -19.18 -2.07 -18.32
CA GLN A 86 -18.88 -2.42 -19.72
C GLN A 86 -17.61 -3.29 -19.88
N PHE A 87 -16.85 -3.50 -18.82
CA PHE A 87 -15.58 -4.25 -18.84
C PHE A 87 -15.71 -5.56 -18.07
N GLY A 88 -16.10 -6.63 -18.77
CA GLY A 88 -16.24 -7.97 -18.18
C GLY A 88 -17.28 -8.06 -17.06
N SER A 89 -18.28 -7.18 -17.06
CA SER A 89 -19.38 -7.17 -16.09
C SER A 89 -18.96 -7.16 -14.62
N GLN A 90 -17.87 -6.45 -14.30
CA GLN A 90 -17.27 -6.42 -12.95
C GLN A 90 -18.07 -5.59 -11.92
N GLU A 91 -18.94 -4.71 -12.40
CA GLU A 91 -19.74 -3.77 -11.61
C GLU A 91 -21.25 -4.01 -11.79
N PRO A 92 -21.75 -5.25 -11.56
CA PRO A 92 -23.14 -5.57 -11.79
C PRO A 92 -24.04 -4.99 -10.69
N GLY A 93 -25.30 -4.75 -11.04
CA GLY A 93 -26.33 -4.32 -10.09
C GLY A 93 -26.66 -2.83 -10.14
N THR A 94 -27.42 -2.38 -9.14
CA THR A 94 -27.87 -0.99 -8.97
C THR A 94 -26.84 -0.18 -8.20
N ASP A 95 -26.96 1.14 -8.26
CA ASP A 95 -26.05 2.07 -7.59
C ASP A 95 -25.97 1.83 -6.07
N GLU A 96 -27.08 1.48 -5.42
CA GLU A 96 -27.10 1.18 -3.98
C GLU A 96 -26.29 -0.07 -3.64
N LYS A 97 -26.40 -1.11 -4.48
CA LYS A 97 -25.64 -2.37 -4.31
C LYS A 97 -24.15 -2.13 -4.53
N ILE A 98 -23.81 -1.35 -5.56
CA ILE A 98 -22.44 -0.95 -5.88
C ILE A 98 -21.83 -0.16 -4.72
N LYS A 99 -22.53 0.88 -4.24
CA LYS A 99 -22.10 1.70 -3.10
C LYS A 99 -21.86 0.85 -1.86
N SER A 100 -22.80 -0.01 -1.50
CA SER A 100 -22.67 -0.92 -0.35
C SER A 100 -21.44 -1.83 -0.48
N ARG A 101 -21.21 -2.43 -1.65
CA ARG A 101 -20.05 -3.30 -1.91
C ARG A 101 -18.73 -2.55 -1.79
N ILE A 102 -18.62 -1.38 -2.41
CA ILE A 102 -17.39 -0.58 -2.39
C ILE A 102 -17.07 -0.11 -0.96
N LEU A 103 -18.07 0.43 -0.24
CA LEU A 103 -17.87 0.89 1.14
C LEU A 103 -17.49 -0.27 2.07
N LYS A 104 -18.16 -1.42 1.96
CA LYS A 104 -17.86 -2.59 2.79
C LYS A 104 -16.44 -3.14 2.55
N LYS A 105 -15.95 -3.11 1.31
CA LYS A 105 -14.68 -3.73 0.94
C LYS A 105 -13.47 -2.80 1.07
N TYR A 106 -13.65 -1.52 0.76
CA TYR A 106 -12.55 -0.58 0.59
C TYR A 106 -12.62 0.62 1.52
N ASN A 107 -13.75 0.83 2.20
CA ASN A 107 -13.99 1.94 3.13
C ASN A 107 -13.55 3.31 2.54
N VAL A 108 -13.95 3.55 1.29
CA VAL A 108 -13.56 4.75 0.56
C VAL A 108 -14.23 6.00 1.12
N THR A 109 -13.51 7.13 1.09
CA THR A 109 -14.03 8.43 1.57
C THR A 109 -14.05 9.51 0.49
N PHE A 110 -13.65 9.18 -0.73
CA PHE A 110 -13.79 10.04 -1.90
C PHE A 110 -15.15 9.85 -2.58
N ASP A 111 -15.49 10.77 -3.48
CA ASP A 111 -16.82 10.81 -4.11
C ASP A 111 -17.04 9.61 -5.03
N LEU A 112 -18.16 8.92 -4.81
CA LEU A 112 -18.64 7.82 -5.63
C LEU A 112 -19.93 8.27 -6.32
N PHE A 113 -19.90 8.30 -7.65
CA PHE A 113 -21.02 8.72 -8.50
C PHE A 113 -21.91 7.54 -8.89
N ALA A 114 -23.03 7.84 -9.55
CA ALA A 114 -23.88 6.85 -10.18
C ALA A 114 -23.12 6.06 -11.25
N LYS A 115 -23.58 4.83 -11.51
CA LYS A 115 -23.02 4.02 -12.59
C LYS A 115 -23.30 4.66 -13.95
N ILE A 116 -22.29 4.69 -14.81
CA ILE A 116 -22.39 5.22 -16.17
C ILE A 116 -21.80 4.26 -17.20
N ASP A 117 -22.20 4.48 -18.45
CA ASP A 117 -21.51 3.91 -19.61
C ASP A 117 -20.41 4.88 -20.07
N VAL A 118 -19.25 4.33 -20.40
CA VAL A 118 -18.07 5.11 -20.84
C VAL A 118 -17.73 4.87 -22.31
N ASN A 119 -18.54 4.06 -22.99
CA ASN A 119 -18.41 3.70 -24.40
C ASN A 119 -19.79 3.46 -25.02
N GLY A 120 -19.87 3.53 -26.35
CA GLY A 120 -21.07 3.22 -27.11
C GLY A 120 -22.06 4.37 -27.20
N THR A 121 -23.28 4.10 -27.68
CA THR A 121 -24.31 5.11 -27.94
C THR A 121 -24.87 5.76 -26.69
N ASN A 122 -24.76 5.09 -25.54
CA ASN A 122 -25.24 5.57 -24.25
C ASN A 122 -24.12 6.15 -23.38
N GLU A 123 -22.94 6.39 -23.96
CA GLU A 123 -21.81 6.96 -23.25
C GLU A 123 -22.19 8.28 -22.56
N ASP A 124 -21.74 8.43 -21.31
CA ASP A 124 -21.88 9.68 -20.59
C ASP A 124 -21.09 10.82 -21.29
N PRO A 125 -21.70 12.00 -21.49
CA PRO A 125 -21.05 13.13 -22.16
C PRO A 125 -19.69 13.54 -21.55
N LEU A 126 -19.49 13.34 -20.24
CA LEU A 126 -18.20 13.57 -19.59
C LEU A 126 -17.12 12.68 -20.20
N TYR A 127 -17.40 11.40 -20.42
CA TYR A 127 -16.42 10.46 -20.98
C TYR A 127 -16.20 10.70 -22.47
N THR A 128 -17.23 11.10 -23.22
CA THR A 128 -17.04 11.56 -24.61
C THR A 128 -16.06 12.75 -24.65
N PHE A 129 -16.25 13.73 -23.77
CA PHE A 129 -15.34 14.87 -23.65
C PHE A 129 -13.93 14.45 -23.27
N LEU A 130 -13.76 13.61 -22.24
CA LEU A 130 -12.44 13.17 -21.76
C LEU A 130 -11.68 12.39 -22.83
N LYS A 131 -12.34 11.48 -23.57
CA LYS A 131 -11.72 10.72 -24.67
C LYS A 131 -11.33 11.60 -25.86
N SER A 132 -11.99 12.74 -26.05
CA SER A 132 -11.65 13.70 -27.13
C SER A 132 -10.36 14.47 -26.86
N LYS A 133 -9.80 14.39 -25.64
CA LYS A 133 -8.55 15.10 -25.29
C LYS A 133 -7.36 14.17 -25.44
N PRO A 134 -6.24 14.65 -26.02
CA PRO A 134 -4.97 13.95 -25.85
C PRO A 134 -4.66 13.85 -24.35
N PHE A 135 -3.97 12.80 -23.93
CA PHE A 135 -3.55 12.67 -22.52
C PHE A 135 -2.77 13.92 -22.13
N GLN A 136 -3.39 14.78 -21.33
CA GLN A 136 -2.77 15.91 -20.70
C GLN A 136 -2.90 15.69 -19.19
N PRO A 137 -1.80 15.73 -18.43
CA PRO A 137 -1.89 15.76 -16.98
C PRO A 137 -2.63 17.05 -16.60
N PHE A 138 -3.91 16.92 -16.26
CA PHE A 138 -4.71 18.02 -15.75
C PHE A 138 -4.21 18.36 -14.35
N PHE A 139 -3.38 19.39 -14.24
CA PHE A 139 -3.19 20.12 -13.00
C PHE A 139 -4.32 21.13 -12.91
N ILE A 140 -5.36 20.82 -12.13
CA ILE A 140 -6.36 21.84 -11.74
C ILE A 140 -5.60 22.81 -10.83
N LYS A 141 -5.56 24.09 -11.24
CA LYS A 141 -4.92 25.18 -10.49
C LYS A 141 -5.59 25.40 -9.14
#